data_AF-A0A661VJD8-F1
#
_entry.id   AF-A0A661VJD8-F1
#
_cell.length_a   1.000
_cell.length_b   1.000
_cell.length_c   1.000
_cell.angle_alpha   90.00
_cell.angle_beta   90.00
_cell.angle_gamma   90.00
#
_symmetry.space_group_name_H-M   'P 1'
#
loop_
_entity.id
_entity.type
_entity.pdbx_description
1 polymer ?
#
loop_
_entity_poly.entity_id
_entity_poly.type
_entity_poly.pdbx_seq_one_letter_code
_entity_poly.pdbx_strand_id
1 'polypeptide(L)'
;MGLLVPGALALAALALPIILFYMLKLRRREVVVSSTMLWRQVLRDREANTPWQRLRRNLLLLLQLLILALLVLALAQPYREVAAAVRGNVVLVLDASASMGATDVAPTRFAAVQDVARGLIDGLGADEVMTIIAAGPS
;
A
#
# COMPACT_ATOMS: atom_id res chain seq x y z
N MET A 1 9.42 7.24 -6.16
CA MET A 1 8.81 6.27 -5.21
C MET A 1 9.86 5.82 -4.23
N GLY A 2 9.51 5.73 -2.96
CA GLY A 2 10.41 5.31 -1.88
C GLY A 2 9.71 4.48 -0.83
N LEU A 3 10.48 4.06 0.18
CA LEU A 3 9.98 3.37 1.37
C LEU A 3 10.32 4.25 2.57
N LEU A 4 9.35 4.53 3.43
CA LEU A 4 9.61 5.29 4.66
C LEU A 4 10.37 4.43 5.67
N VAL A 5 10.11 3.12 5.68
CA VAL A 5 10.72 2.19 6.63
C VAL A 5 11.33 1.00 5.88
N PRO A 6 12.56 1.14 5.32
CA PRO A 6 13.18 0.06 4.55
C PRO A 6 13.45 -1.20 5.38
N GLY A 7 13.65 -1.05 6.70
CA GLY A 7 13.88 -2.18 7.62
C GLY A 7 12.68 -3.14 7.75
N ALA A 8 11.46 -2.68 7.44
CA ALA A 8 10.27 -3.54 7.48
C ALA A 8 10.36 -4.73 6.51
N LEU A 9 11.13 -4.61 5.43
CA LEU A 9 11.36 -5.71 4.47
C LEU A 9 12.04 -6.92 5.12
N ALA A 10 12.83 -6.73 6.18
CA ALA A 10 13.47 -7.85 6.89
C ALA A 10 12.43 -8.81 7.51
N LEU A 11 11.22 -8.35 7.81
CA LEU A 11 10.14 -9.19 8.32
C LEU A 11 9.65 -10.22 7.29
N ALA A 12 9.95 -10.04 6.00
CA ALA A 12 9.71 -11.07 4.99
C ALA A 12 10.47 -12.38 5.29
N ALA A 13 11.55 -12.32 6.08
CA ALA A 13 12.26 -13.51 6.55
C ALA A 13 11.36 -14.45 7.40
N LEU A 14 10.27 -13.96 7.99
CA LEU A 14 9.27 -14.81 8.67
C LEU A 14 8.56 -15.79 7.73
N ALA A 15 8.65 -15.61 6.41
CA ALA A 15 8.19 -16.60 5.45
C ALA A 15 8.98 -17.93 5.55
N LEU A 16 10.27 -17.88 5.87
CA LEU A 16 11.13 -19.07 6.00
C LEU A 16 10.60 -20.07 7.04
N PRO A 17 10.36 -19.71 8.32
CA PRO A 17 9.83 -20.65 9.29
C PRO A 17 8.41 -21.15 8.93
N ILE A 18 7.56 -20.33 8.31
CA ILE A 18 6.22 -20.75 7.85
C ILE A 18 6.34 -21.88 6.81
N ILE A 19 7.21 -21.69 5.81
CA ILE A 19 7.49 -22.69 4.79
C ILE A 19 8.13 -23.94 5.41
N LEU A 20 9.07 -23.75 6.32
CA LEU A 20 9.78 -24.85 7.00
C LEU A 20 8.82 -25.71 7.83
N PHE A 21 7.96 -25.11 8.65
CA PHE A 21 6.94 -25.84 9.41
C PHE A 21 5.92 -26.55 8.50
N TYR A 22 5.60 -25.96 7.36
CA TYR A 22 4.73 -26.61 6.38
C TYR A 22 5.40 -27.83 5.73
N MET A 23 6.69 -27.75 5.40
CA MET A 23 7.47 -28.87 4.88
C MET A 23 7.69 -29.98 5.93
N LEU A 24 7.96 -29.59 7.17
CA LEU A 24 8.14 -30.51 8.31
C LEU A 24 6.83 -31.18 8.74
N LYS A 25 5.68 -30.75 8.20
CA LYS A 25 4.38 -31.39 8.46
C LYS A 25 4.40 -32.81 7.89
N LEU A 26 4.81 -33.75 8.76
CA LEU A 26 4.96 -35.16 8.47
C LEU A 26 3.65 -35.71 7.90
N ARG A 27 3.65 -36.03 6.61
CA ARG A 27 2.53 -36.68 5.94
C ARG A 27 2.39 -38.09 6.54
N ARG A 28 1.53 -38.25 7.55
CA ARG A 28 1.19 -39.57 8.08
C ARG A 28 0.69 -40.42 6.91
N ARG A 29 1.36 -41.55 6.67
CA ARG A 29 0.92 -42.56 5.69
C ARG A 29 -0.41 -43.11 6.16
N GLU A 30 -1.42 -43.03 5.31
CA GLU A 30 -2.69 -43.70 5.55
C GLU A 30 -2.42 -45.21 5.56
N VAL A 31 -2.58 -45.83 6.72
CA VAL A 31 -2.46 -47.29 6.87
C VAL A 31 -3.73 -47.89 6.30
N VAL A 32 -3.60 -48.63 5.21
CA VAL A 32 -4.72 -49.30 4.57
C VAL A 32 -5.12 -50.50 5.43
N VAL A 33 -6.25 -50.38 6.13
CA VAL A 33 -6.91 -51.51 6.78
C VAL A 33 -7.83 -52.20 5.77
N SER A 34 -7.81 -53.53 5.74
CA SER A 34 -8.40 -54.41 4.71
C SER A 34 -9.92 -54.31 4.51
N SER A 35 -10.63 -53.49 5.28
CA SER A 35 -12.10 -53.36 5.25
C SER A 35 -12.64 -52.31 4.26
N THR A 36 -11.81 -51.75 3.37
CA THR A 36 -12.15 -50.55 2.57
C THR A 36 -12.34 -50.77 1.07
N MET A 37 -12.39 -52.02 0.58
CA MET A 37 -12.55 -52.28 -0.86
C MET A 37 -13.83 -51.67 -1.46
N LEU A 38 -14.94 -51.65 -0.71
CA LEU A 38 -16.21 -51.00 -1.11
C LEU A 38 -16.11 -49.47 -1.18
N TRP A 39 -15.32 -48.84 -0.31
CA TRP A 39 -15.10 -47.39 -0.30
C TRP A 39 -14.17 -46.90 -1.42
N ARG A 40 -13.24 -47.75 -1.88
CA ARG A 40 -12.32 -47.45 -2.99
C ARG A 40 -13.01 -47.27 -4.34
N GLN A 41 -14.24 -47.74 -4.51
CA GLN A 41 -15.00 -47.60 -5.75
C GLN A 41 -15.74 -46.26 -5.82
N VAL A 42 -16.18 -45.72 -4.67
CA VAL A 42 -16.83 -44.40 -4.56
C VAL A 42 -15.81 -43.24 -4.57
N LEU A 43 -14.56 -43.50 -4.13
CA LEU A 43 -13.50 -42.49 -4.11
C LEU A 43 -12.81 -42.26 -5.46
N ARG A 44 -12.93 -43.19 -6.42
CA ARG A 44 -12.32 -43.06 -7.76
C ARG A 44 -12.95 -41.93 -8.59
N ASP A 45 -14.22 -41.62 -8.38
CA ASP A 45 -14.88 -40.48 -9.05
C ASP A 45 -14.37 -39.11 -8.56
N ARG A 46 -13.61 -39.06 -7.45
CA ARG A 46 -12.99 -37.82 -6.94
C ARG A 46 -11.61 -37.51 -7.52
N GLU A 47 -11.04 -38.38 -8.34
CA GLU A 47 -9.71 -38.15 -8.94
C GLU A 47 -9.71 -37.03 -10.00
N ALA A 48 -10.88 -36.68 -10.55
CA ALA A 48 -11.01 -35.61 -11.56
C ALA A 48 -10.69 -34.20 -11.02
N ASN A 49 -10.77 -33.97 -9.71
CA ASN A 49 -10.52 -32.66 -9.08
C ASN A 49 -9.14 -32.56 -8.40
N THR A 50 -8.22 -33.44 -8.77
CA THR A 50 -6.82 -33.50 -8.27
C THR A 50 -6.04 -32.19 -8.33
N PRO A 51 -6.11 -31.34 -9.38
CA PRO A 51 -5.38 -30.08 -9.38
C PRO A 51 -5.93 -29.10 -8.32
N TRP A 52 -7.26 -28.96 -8.23
CA TRP A 52 -7.91 -28.09 -7.24
C TRP A 52 -7.76 -28.59 -5.79
N GLN A 53 -7.71 -29.91 -5.57
CA GLN A 53 -7.45 -30.46 -4.23
C GLN A 53 -6.00 -30.22 -3.76
N ARG A 54 -5.00 -30.31 -4.65
CA ARG A 54 -3.61 -29.97 -4.31
C ARG A 54 -3.46 -28.48 -3.99
N LEU A 55 -4.14 -27.62 -4.76
CA LEU A 55 -4.17 -26.19 -4.48
C LEU A 55 -4.93 -25.87 -3.19
N ARG A 56 -6.07 -26.52 -2.90
CA ARG A 56 -6.78 -26.42 -1.61
C ARG A 56 -5.95 -26.87 -0.43
N ARG A 57 -5.14 -27.92 -0.61
CA ARG A 57 -4.24 -28.41 0.44
C ARG A 57 -3.12 -27.42 0.77
N ASN A 58 -2.68 -26.64 -0.22
CA ASN A 58 -1.65 -25.59 -0.06
C ASN A 58 -2.24 -24.17 0.11
N LEU A 59 -3.56 -23.99 -0.02
CA LEU A 59 -4.25 -22.69 0.01
C LEU A 59 -4.05 -21.98 1.35
N LEU A 60 -3.99 -22.75 2.44
CA LEU A 60 -3.71 -22.21 3.77
C LEU A 60 -2.31 -21.59 3.87
N LEU A 61 -1.30 -22.23 3.24
CA LEU A 61 0.06 -21.69 3.18
C LEU A 61 0.12 -20.45 2.29
N LEU A 62 -0.52 -20.50 1.12
CA LEU A 62 -0.57 -19.34 0.22
C LEU A 62 -1.23 -18.14 0.90
N LEU A 63 -2.31 -18.38 1.65
CA LEU A 63 -3.00 -17.33 2.40
C LEU A 63 -2.13 -16.76 3.52
N GLN A 64 -1.40 -17.60 4.26
CA GLN A 64 -0.44 -17.15 5.27
C GLN A 64 0.67 -16.27 4.67
N LEU A 65 1.25 -16.69 3.55
CA LEU A 65 2.29 -15.90 2.85
C LEU A 65 1.73 -14.60 2.30
N LEU A 66 0.50 -14.61 1.77
CA LEU A 66 -0.15 -13.41 1.26
C LEU A 66 -0.44 -12.41 2.38
N ILE A 67 -0.96 -12.86 3.53
CA ILE A 67 -1.18 -12.02 4.71
C ILE A 67 0.16 -11.43 5.19
N LEU A 68 1.21 -12.25 5.29
CA LEU A 68 2.55 -11.78 5.66
C LEU A 68 3.05 -10.72 4.69
N ALA A 69 2.94 -10.94 3.38
CA ALA A 69 3.38 -9.99 2.36
C ALA A 69 2.61 -8.66 2.47
N LEU A 70 1.29 -8.71 2.69
CA LEU A 70 0.47 -7.51 2.90
C LEU A 70 0.88 -6.76 4.16
N LEU A 71 1.17 -7.45 5.27
CA LEU A 71 1.64 -6.82 6.50
C LEU A 71 3.01 -6.17 6.31
N VAL A 72 3.94 -6.85 5.65
CA VAL A 72 5.27 -6.31 5.35
C VAL A 72 5.16 -5.07 4.47
N LEU A 73 4.31 -5.09 3.43
CA LEU A 73 4.07 -3.94 2.57
C LEU A 73 3.41 -2.78 3.32
N ALA A 74 2.42 -3.06 4.19
CA ALA A 74 1.78 -2.04 5.01
C ALA A 74 2.79 -1.37 5.97
N LEU A 75 3.68 -2.15 6.58
CA LEU A 75 4.74 -1.67 7.47
C LEU A 75 5.86 -0.94 6.73
N ALA A 76 6.20 -1.36 5.50
CA ALA A 76 7.23 -0.71 4.69
C ALA A 76 6.79 0.68 4.19
N GLN A 77 5.48 0.98 4.23
CA GLN A 77 4.86 2.24 3.83
C GLN A 77 5.42 2.75 2.48
N PRO A 78 5.15 2.03 1.38
CA PRO A 78 5.55 2.47 0.05
C PRO A 78 4.84 3.78 -0.29
N TYR A 79 5.61 4.83 -0.54
CA TYR A 79 5.05 6.12 -0.90
C TYR A 79 5.41 6.50 -2.33
N ARG A 80 4.48 7.24 -2.91
CA ARG A 80 4.59 7.87 -4.22
C ARG A 80 4.50 9.36 -3.97
N GLU A 81 5.49 10.12 -4.42
CA GLU A 81 5.33 11.56 -4.50
C GLU A 81 4.25 11.83 -5.54
N VAL A 82 3.11 12.31 -5.07
CA VAL A 82 2.02 12.80 -5.89
C VAL A 82 1.98 14.29 -5.63
N ALA A 83 1.86 15.09 -6.69
CA ALA A 83 1.58 16.51 -6.53
C ALA A 83 0.42 16.65 -5.56
N ALA A 84 0.58 17.45 -4.51
CA ALA A 84 -0.42 17.61 -3.49
C ALA A 84 -1.70 18.13 -4.15
N ALA A 85 -2.66 17.24 -4.42
CA ALA A 85 -4.00 17.64 -4.76
C ALA A 85 -4.54 18.35 -3.51
N VAL A 86 -4.90 19.61 -3.67
CA VAL A 86 -5.37 20.51 -2.61
C VAL A 86 -6.77 20.06 -2.17
N ARG A 87 -6.87 18.91 -1.50
CA ARG A 87 -8.17 18.31 -1.17
C ARG A 87 -8.80 18.99 0.04
N GLY A 88 -10.00 19.56 -0.15
CA GLY A 88 -10.83 20.13 0.91
C GLY A 88 -10.77 21.67 0.99
N ASN A 89 -11.03 22.20 2.18
CA ASN A 89 -10.98 23.65 2.44
C ASN A 89 -9.56 24.06 2.78
N VAL A 90 -8.89 24.78 1.85
CA VAL A 90 -7.51 25.22 2.05
C VAL A 90 -7.44 26.72 2.27
N VAL A 91 -6.74 27.12 3.33
CA VAL A 91 -6.51 28.52 3.67
C VAL A 91 -5.09 28.88 3.26
N LEU A 92 -4.97 29.71 2.23
CA LEU A 92 -3.70 30.26 1.78
C LEU A 92 -3.49 31.64 2.41
N VAL A 93 -2.50 31.76 3.29
CA VAL A 93 -2.12 33.04 3.89
C VAL A 93 -0.91 33.60 3.16
N LEU A 94 -1.08 34.76 2.53
CA LEU A 94 -0.04 35.48 1.80
C LEU A 94 0.50 36.61 2.67
N ASP A 95 1.81 36.61 2.94
CA ASP A 95 2.46 37.76 3.55
C ASP A 95 2.47 38.93 2.56
N ALA A 96 1.98 40.08 2.98
CA ALA A 96 1.93 41.34 2.24
C ALA A 96 2.82 42.42 2.88
N SER A 97 3.77 42.04 3.73
CA SER A 97 4.73 42.97 4.33
C SER A 97 5.61 43.65 3.29
N ALA A 98 6.15 44.82 3.63
CA ALA A 98 7.08 45.56 2.78
C ALA A 98 8.29 44.72 2.30
N SER A 99 8.69 43.71 3.08
CA SER A 99 9.77 42.78 2.73
C SER A 99 9.46 41.91 1.49
N MET A 100 8.18 41.70 1.17
CA MET A 100 7.74 40.91 0.01
C MET A 100 7.88 41.68 -1.31
N GLY A 101 8.12 43.00 -1.26
CA GLY A 101 8.52 43.80 -2.41
C GLY A 101 10.00 43.62 -2.82
N ALA A 102 10.79 42.84 -2.08
CA ALA A 102 12.19 42.59 -2.40
C ALA A 102 12.34 41.85 -3.75
N THR A 103 13.42 42.18 -4.46
CA THR A 103 13.76 41.70 -5.82
C THR A 103 14.89 40.66 -5.83
N ASP A 104 15.24 40.12 -4.67
CA ASP A 104 16.18 39.01 -4.55
C ASP A 104 15.68 37.73 -5.24
N VAL A 105 14.36 37.62 -5.42
CA VAL A 105 13.70 36.72 -6.37
C VAL A 105 13.06 37.59 -7.46
N ALA A 106 13.44 37.34 -8.72
CA ALA A 106 12.85 38.05 -9.84
C ALA A 106 11.42 37.59 -10.11
N PRO A 107 10.47 38.49 -10.45
CA PRO A 107 10.60 39.94 -10.48
C PRO A 107 10.47 40.59 -9.08
N THR A 108 9.65 40.03 -8.19
CA THR A 108 9.63 40.33 -6.75
C THR A 108 9.24 39.04 -6.00
N ARG A 109 9.59 38.93 -4.71
CA ARG A 109 9.12 37.81 -3.86
C ARG A 109 7.60 37.65 -3.90
N PHE A 110 6.87 38.77 -3.87
CA PHE A 110 5.42 38.78 -3.97
C PHE A 110 4.91 38.22 -5.30
N ALA A 111 5.52 38.60 -6.42
CA ALA A 111 5.15 38.09 -7.74
C ALA A 111 5.40 36.58 -7.86
N ALA A 112 6.56 36.10 -7.38
CA ALA A 112 6.87 34.67 -7.36
C ALA A 112 5.83 33.86 -6.55
N VAL A 113 5.39 34.41 -5.41
CA VAL A 113 4.35 33.79 -4.58
C VAL A 113 2.98 33.81 -5.26
N GLN A 114 2.64 34.86 -6.02
CA GLN A 114 1.41 34.86 -6.82
C GLN A 114 1.39 33.77 -7.88
N ASP A 115 2.52 33.51 -8.54
CA ASP A 115 2.60 32.46 -9.57
C ASP A 115 2.42 31.06 -8.97
N VAL A 116 3.00 30.82 -7.79
CA VAL A 116 2.75 29.60 -7.02
C VAL A 116 1.29 29.48 -6.60
N ALA A 117 0.68 30.58 -6.13
CA ALA A 117 -0.73 30.61 -5.74
C ALA A 117 -1.66 30.29 -6.92
N ARG A 118 -1.38 30.82 -8.12
CA ARG A 118 -2.12 30.50 -9.35
C ARG A 118 -2.02 29.01 -9.70
N GLY A 119 -0.82 28.44 -9.62
CA GLY A 119 -0.62 27.01 -9.85
C GLY A 119 -1.40 26.12 -8.87
N LEU A 120 -1.58 26.56 -7.62
CA LEU A 120 -2.43 25.87 -6.65
C LEU A 120 -3.92 25.99 -7.00
N ILE A 121 -4.36 27.17 -7.47
CA ILE A 121 -5.75 27.41 -7.90
C ILE A 121 -6.10 26.54 -9.12
N ASP A 122 -5.21 26.47 -10.10
CA ASP A 122 -5.40 25.65 -11.30
C ASP A 122 -5.47 24.15 -10.98
N GLY A 123 -4.92 23.75 -9.82
CA GLY A 123 -4.97 22.38 -9.31
C GLY A 123 -6.19 22.03 -8.47
N LEU A 124 -7.11 22.98 -8.22
CA LEU A 124 -8.31 22.75 -7.42
C LEU A 124 -9.36 21.94 -8.19
N GLY A 125 -9.94 20.94 -7.53
CA GLY A 125 -11.11 20.22 -7.98
C GLY A 125 -12.40 21.03 -7.89
N ALA A 126 -13.45 20.60 -8.61
CA ALA A 126 -14.72 21.32 -8.70
C ALA A 126 -15.45 21.55 -7.35
N ASP A 127 -15.20 20.70 -6.36
CA ASP A 127 -15.79 20.78 -5.02
C ASP A 127 -14.81 21.32 -3.96
N GLU A 128 -13.64 21.80 -4.37
CA GLU A 128 -12.59 22.29 -3.46
C GLU A 128 -12.66 23.82 -3.35
N VAL A 129 -12.56 24.33 -2.12
CA VAL A 129 -12.66 25.77 -1.83
C VAL A 129 -11.35 26.24 -1.24
N MET A 130 -10.74 27.24 -1.88
CA MET A 130 -9.54 27.90 -1.38
C MET A 130 -9.86 29.32 -0.91
N THR A 131 -9.54 29.62 0.34
CA THR A 131 -9.65 30.96 0.92
C THR A 131 -8.27 31.62 0.93
N ILE A 132 -8.17 32.82 0.36
CA ILE A 132 -6.92 33.58 0.33
C ILE A 132 -7.00 34.72 1.34
N ILE A 133 -6.02 34.81 2.22
CA ILE A 133 -5.91 35.86 3.24
C ILE A 133 -4.58 36.58 3.06
N ALA A 134 -4.61 37.89 2.85
CA ALA A 134 -3.40 38.71 2.91
C ALA A 134 -3.12 39.12 4.36
N ALA A 135 -1.88 38.94 4.81
CA ALA A 135 -1.41 39.27 6.15
C ALA A 135 -0.25 40.27 6.06
N GLY A 136 -0.43 41.48 6.55
CA GLY A 136 0.61 42.51 6.54
C GLY A 136 0.02 43.91 6.81
N PRO A 137 0.86 44.89 7.17
CA PRO A 137 0.41 46.28 7.29
C PRO A 137 -0.04 46.79 5.91
N SER A 138 -1.30 47.19 5.83
CA SER A 138 -1.91 47.85 4.66
C SER A 138 -1.31 49.23 4.42
#